data_AF-A0A924LFA7-F1
#
_entry.id   AF-A0A924LFA7-F1
#
_cell.length_a   1.000
_cell.length_b   1.000
_cell.length_c   1.000
_cell.angle_alpha   90.00
_cell.angle_beta   90.00
_cell.angle_gamma   90.00
#
_symmetry.space_group_name_H-M   'P 1'
#
loop_
_entity.id
_entity.type
_entity.pdbx_description
1 polymer ?
#
loop_
_entity_poly.entity_id
_entity_poly.type
_entity_poly.pdbx_seq_one_letter_code
_entity_poly.pdbx_strand_id
1 'polypeptide(L)' 'RRGEKLAQAEGPATICGVFVVTDDATGLAVSVHPVRVGGRLSQTLPL' A
#
# COMPACT_ATOMS: atom_id res chain seq x y z
N ARG A 1 -3.84 -7.82 -35.21
CA ARG A 1 -4.14 -8.54 -33.95
C ARG A 1 -3.98 -7.55 -32.81
N ARG A 2 -5.07 -7.04 -32.23
CA ARG A 2 -5.05 -6.11 -31.10
C ARG A 2 -4.82 -6.95 -29.85
N GLY A 3 -3.56 -7.31 -29.60
CA GLY A 3 -3.16 -8.12 -28.46
C GLY A 3 -3.58 -7.44 -27.16
N GLU A 4 -4.40 -8.13 -26.40
CA GLU A 4 -4.53 -8.12 -24.94
C GLU A 4 -4.12 -6.81 -24.23
N LYS A 5 -4.77 -5.70 -24.59
CA LYS A 5 -4.50 -4.38 -23.98
C LYS A 5 -4.84 -4.35 -22.47
N LEU A 6 -5.55 -5.36 -21.97
CA LEU A 6 -6.00 -5.52 -20.58
C LEU A 6 -5.43 -6.82 -19.96
N ALA A 7 -4.21 -7.22 -20.32
CA ALA A 7 -3.51 -8.29 -19.61
C ALA A 7 -2.94 -7.76 -18.29
N GLN A 8 -2.88 -8.63 -17.27
CA GLN A 8 -2.21 -8.32 -16.01
C GLN A 8 -0.70 -8.15 -16.26
N ALA A 9 -0.07 -7.22 -15.54
CA ALA A 9 1.39 -7.13 -15.54
C ALA A 9 1.99 -8.34 -14.80
N GLU A 10 2.97 -8.99 -15.42
CA GLU A 10 3.67 -10.16 -14.85
C GLU A 10 4.84 -9.78 -13.92
N GLY A 11 5.11 -8.47 -13.75
CA GLY A 11 6.20 -7.98 -12.91
C GLY A 11 5.90 -8.02 -11.40
N PRO A 12 6.91 -7.77 -10.55
CA PRO A 12 6.75 -7.77 -9.10
C PRO A 12 5.68 -6.79 -8.62
N ALA A 13 4.78 -7.26 -7.76
CA ALA A 13 3.75 -6.44 -7.15
C ALA A 13 4.31 -5.51 -6.07
N THR A 14 3.65 -4.37 -5.87
CA THR A 14 3.81 -3.56 -4.66
C THR A 14 2.60 -3.82 -3.75
N ILE A 15 2.83 -4.20 -2.51
CA ILE A 15 1.78 -4.23 -1.48
C ILE A 15 1.61 -2.82 -0.93
N CYS A 16 0.38 -2.31 -0.95
CA CYS A 16 0.03 -0.97 -0.47
C CYS A 16 -1.00 -1.06 0.64
N GLY A 17 -0.80 -0.30 1.72
CA GLY A 17 -1.73 -0.18 2.83
C GLY A 17 -1.43 1.04 3.71
N VAL A 18 -2.13 1.13 4.84
CA VAL A 18 -1.88 2.14 5.88
C VAL A 18 -1.85 1.48 7.24
N PHE A 19 -0.93 1.93 8.09
CA PHE A 19 -0.89 1.62 9.51
C PHE A 19 -1.53 2.80 10.26
N VAL A 20 -2.60 2.53 10.99
CA VAL A 20 -3.36 3.54 11.74
C VAL A 20 -3.21 3.24 13.22
N VAL A 21 -2.80 4.23 14.00
CA VAL A 21 -2.84 4.18 15.46
C VAL A 21 -4.09 4.90 15.91
N THR A 22 -4.89 4.26 16.76
CA THR A 22 -6.11 4.82 17.32
C THR A 22 -5.96 5.09 18.82
N ASP A 23 -6.67 6.10 19.31
CA ASP A 23 -6.93 6.28 20.73
C ASP A 23 -8.07 5.34 21.16
N ASP A 24 -7.81 4.48 22.15
CA ASP A 24 -8.77 3.44 22.56
C ASP A 24 -10.02 3.99 23.25
N ALA A 25 -9.95 5.17 23.87
CA ALA A 25 -11.09 5.76 24.57
C ALA A 25 -12.09 6.41 23.61
N THR A 26 -11.59 7.02 22.54
CA THR A 26 -12.37 7.83 21.59
C THR A 26 -12.60 7.14 20.24
N GLY A 27 -11.77 6.15 19.90
CA GLY A 27 -11.73 5.52 18.58
C GLY A 27 -11.13 6.40 17.48
N LEU A 28 -10.60 7.57 17.81
CA LEU A 28 -10.03 8.50 16.84
C LEU A 28 -8.61 8.08 16.43
N ALA A 29 -8.25 8.30 15.17
CA ALA A 29 -6.88 8.10 14.70
C ALA A 29 -5.95 9.18 15.28
N VAL A 30 -4.82 8.76 15.86
CA VAL A 30 -3.77 9.65 16.38
C VAL A 30 -2.55 9.70 15.44
N SER A 31 -2.36 8.68 14.60
CA SER A 31 -1.41 8.74 13.48
C SER A 31 -1.82 7.81 12.33
N VAL A 32 -1.35 8.14 11.13
CA VAL A 32 -1.54 7.33 9.91
C VAL A 32 -0.22 7.30 9.14
N HIS A 33 0.31 6.10 8.94
CA HIS A 33 1.56 5.89 8.22
C HIS A 33 1.32 5.03 6.97
N PRO A 34 1.84 5.42 5.80
CA PRO A 34 1.78 4.57 4.61
C PRO A 34 2.57 3.27 4.81
N VAL A 35 2.14 2.20 4.15
CA VAL A 35 2.86 0.94 4.03
C VAL A 35 3.00 0.62 2.55
N ARG A 36 4.24 0.54 2.04
CA ARG A 36 4.57 0.14 0.67
C ARG A 36 5.75 -0.82 0.68
N VAL A 37 5.53 -2.05 0.23
CA VAL A 37 6.54 -3.11 0.23
C VAL A 37 6.64 -3.77 -1.14
N GLY A 38 7.88 -3.89 -1.63
CA GLY A 38 8.21 -4.53 -2.90
C GLY A 38 7.89 -3.70 -4.14
N GLY A 39 7.98 -4.34 -5.31
CA GLY A 39 7.55 -3.79 -6.59
C GLY A 39 8.29 -2.53 -7.04
N ARG A 40 7.52 -1.55 -7.55
CA ARG A 40 8.05 -0.37 -8.25
C ARG A 40 7.95 0.93 -7.44
N LEU A 41 7.08 0.99 -6.43
CA LEU A 41 6.93 2.21 -5.62
C LEU A 41 8.03 2.30 -4.57
N SER A 42 8.38 3.53 -4.16
CA SER A 42 9.35 3.75 -3.07
C SER A 42 8.89 3.05 -1.79
N GLN A 43 9.79 2.23 -1.24
CA GLN A 43 9.53 1.48 -0.01
C GLN A 43 9.26 2.41 1.17
N THR A 44 8.39 1.96 2.05
CA THR A 44 7.94 2.74 3.19
C THR A 44 7.30 1.79 4.20
N LEU A 45 7.80 1.86 5.44
CA LEU A 45 7.25 1.19 6.61
C LEU A 45 7.01 2.25 7.69
N PRO A 46 6.13 1.98 8.68
CA PRO A 46 6.02 2.83 9.85
C PRO A 46 7.38 2.96 10.52
N LEU A 47 7.72 4.18 10.95
CA LEU A 47 8.93 4.47 11.74
C LEU A 47 8.70 4.15 13.22
#